data_AF-A0A3M1KGH7-F1
#
_entry.id   AF-A0A3M1KGH7-F1
#
_cell.length_a   1.000
_cell.length_b   1.000
_cell.length_c   1.000
_cell.angle_alpha   90.00
_cell.angle_beta   90.00
_cell.angle_gamma   90.00
#
_symmetry.space_group_name_H-M   'P 1'
#
loop_
_entity.id
_entity.type
_entity.pdbx_description
1 polymer ?
#
loop_
_entity_poly.entity_id
_entity_poly.type
_entity_poly.pdbx_seq_one_letter_code
_entity_poly.pdbx_strand_id
1 'polypeptide(L)'
;MNRFLAAAIAALSLPGCFEDVIDSVQNQVENAVTGLACQVAASMPADLGIRNDDDQWLCDQRPQAPKTLDGIVRAAGVTLCYTGERGQVTGNDIYVSPTGNDDFSGAAPEQALRTLTEAMCRVRPGQTIHLAPGTYNDAVLLGLSNKADDAPVTITGTGARPDDVILDGEYWRSFAIGLVETHNVVIANLTVQHYTDTGIYT
;
A
#
# COMPACT_ATOMS: atom_id res chain seq x y z
N MET A 1 32.49 47.73 32.32
CA MET A 1 31.94 49.02 31.84
C MET A 1 32.03 49.01 30.33
N ASN A 2 30.86 49.03 29.68
CA ASN A 2 30.63 48.94 28.24
C ASN A 2 31.57 49.78 27.36
N ARG A 3 31.95 49.23 26.20
CA ARG A 3 31.68 49.85 24.88
C ARG A 3 31.94 48.85 23.74
N PHE A 4 30.85 48.50 23.07
CA PHE A 4 30.79 47.79 21.81
C PHE A 4 31.41 48.63 20.69
N LEU A 5 32.24 48.02 19.84
CA LEU A 5 32.55 48.52 18.50
C LEU A 5 31.92 47.52 17.51
N ALA A 6 30.82 47.93 16.88
CA ALA A 6 30.17 47.16 15.84
C ALA A 6 30.89 47.42 14.51
N ALA A 7 31.47 46.39 13.92
CA ALA A 7 31.87 46.39 12.52
C ALA A 7 30.69 45.88 11.69
N ALA A 8 30.19 46.71 10.77
CA ALA A 8 29.17 46.33 9.81
C ALA A 8 29.79 45.40 8.75
N ILE A 9 29.34 44.15 8.69
CA ILE A 9 29.55 43.28 7.54
C ILE A 9 28.22 43.19 6.82
N ALA A 10 28.20 43.74 5.60
CA ALA A 10 27.06 43.66 4.69
C ALA A 10 26.85 42.21 4.26
N ALA A 11 25.71 41.63 4.63
CA ALA A 11 25.27 40.35 4.08
C ALA A 11 24.67 40.59 2.69
N LEU A 12 25.38 40.14 1.64
CA LEU A 12 24.74 39.86 0.35
C LEU A 12 23.84 38.64 0.54
N SER A 13 22.54 38.81 0.32
CA SER A 13 21.57 37.72 0.33
C SER A 13 21.65 36.90 -0.96
N LEU A 14 22.16 35.68 -0.86
CA LEU A 14 21.83 34.59 -1.76
C LEU A 14 20.87 33.65 -1.02
N PRO A 15 19.66 33.37 -1.54
CA PRO A 15 18.77 32.42 -0.90
C PRO A 15 19.20 31.00 -1.30
N GLY A 16 19.82 30.29 -0.36
CA GLY A 16 20.15 28.88 -0.49
C GLY A 16 20.49 28.28 0.86
N CYS A 17 19.63 27.36 1.31
CA CYS A 17 19.84 26.31 2.31
C CYS A 17 19.70 26.64 3.81
N PHE A 18 18.64 26.04 4.38
CA PHE A 18 18.46 25.43 5.73
C PHE A 18 18.81 26.22 7.01
N GLU A 19 17.82 26.43 7.89
CA GLU A 19 17.68 25.71 9.19
C GLU A 19 16.40 26.12 9.96
N ASP A 20 15.67 25.10 10.40
CA ASP A 20 14.83 24.92 11.60
C ASP A 20 13.92 26.02 12.15
N VAL A 21 12.61 25.71 12.15
CA VAL A 21 11.77 25.87 13.35
C VAL A 21 10.86 24.63 13.50
N ILE A 22 11.31 23.70 14.35
CA ILE A 22 10.46 22.71 15.02
C ILE A 22 9.72 23.44 16.14
N ASP A 23 8.45 23.79 15.93
CA ASP A 23 7.40 23.88 16.97
C ASP A 23 6.09 24.41 16.35
N SER A 24 5.20 23.50 15.95
CA SER A 24 3.72 23.66 15.91
C SER A 24 2.98 22.58 15.11
N VAL A 25 3.66 21.54 14.62
CA VAL A 25 3.07 20.57 13.66
C VAL A 25 1.95 19.69 14.24
N GLN A 26 1.80 19.57 15.56
CA GLN A 26 0.85 18.59 16.13
C GLN A 26 -0.65 18.94 16.05
N ASN A 27 -1.05 20.17 15.69
CA ASN A 27 -2.47 20.56 15.68
C ASN A 27 -3.04 20.97 14.29
N GLN A 28 -2.29 20.79 13.20
CA GLN A 28 -2.75 21.10 11.84
C GLN A 28 -2.99 19.86 10.96
N VAL A 29 -2.64 18.65 11.43
CA VAL A 29 -2.66 17.44 10.60
C VAL A 29 -4.07 16.83 10.45
N GLU A 30 -4.99 17.09 11.38
CA GLU A 30 -6.27 16.36 11.40
C GLU A 30 -7.39 16.98 10.55
N ASN A 31 -7.26 18.21 10.03
CA ASN A 31 -8.37 18.90 9.34
C ASN A 31 -8.03 19.55 7.98
N ALA A 32 -6.87 19.28 7.38
CA ALA A 32 -6.44 19.98 6.16
C ALA A 32 -6.44 19.16 4.84
N VAL A 33 -6.81 17.87 4.84
CA VAL A 33 -6.74 17.04 3.62
C VAL A 33 -8.09 16.45 3.20
N THR A 34 -9.17 17.14 3.52
CA THR A 34 -10.43 16.99 2.78
C THR A 34 -10.50 18.13 1.75
N GLY A 35 -9.91 17.92 0.58
CA GLY A 35 -10.15 18.80 -0.57
C GLY A 35 -8.95 19.53 -1.20
N LEU A 36 -7.72 19.01 -1.12
CA LEU A 36 -6.71 19.45 -2.09
C LEU A 36 -7.03 18.80 -3.44
N ALA A 37 -7.72 19.56 -4.31
CA ALA A 37 -7.66 19.35 -5.75
C ALA A 37 -6.18 19.21 -6.17
N CYS A 38 -5.89 18.33 -7.13
CA CYS A 38 -4.55 18.12 -7.70
C CYS A 38 -3.83 19.47 -7.80
N GLN A 39 -2.89 19.73 -6.89
CA GLN A 39 -2.10 20.94 -6.97
C GLN A 39 -1.33 20.83 -8.28
N VAL A 40 -1.61 21.77 -9.17
CA VAL A 40 -1.01 21.85 -10.50
C VAL A 40 0.48 21.62 -10.33
N ALA A 41 0.99 20.54 -10.93
CA ALA A 41 2.42 20.24 -10.92
C ALA A 41 3.19 21.51 -11.30
N ALA A 42 4.36 21.74 -10.69
CA ALA A 42 5.23 22.85 -11.07
C ALA A 42 5.28 22.93 -12.61
N SER A 43 4.85 24.08 -13.16
CA SER A 43 4.63 24.21 -14.60
C SER A 43 5.91 23.84 -15.35
N MET A 44 5.86 22.76 -16.13
CA MET A 44 6.98 22.38 -16.96
C MET A 44 7.27 23.50 -17.98
N PRO A 45 8.54 23.71 -18.37
CA PRO A 45 8.90 24.70 -19.38
C PRO A 45 8.08 24.50 -20.66
N ALA A 46 7.30 25.50 -21.04
CA ALA A 46 6.39 25.44 -22.18
C ALA A 46 7.11 25.29 -23.55
N ASP A 47 8.41 25.59 -23.59
CA ASP A 47 9.28 25.50 -24.76
C ASP A 47 9.61 24.06 -25.17
N LEU A 48 9.51 23.12 -24.23
CA LEU A 48 9.76 21.70 -24.51
C LEU A 48 8.56 21.00 -25.15
N GLY A 49 7.36 21.62 -25.14
CA GLY A 49 6.14 21.02 -25.68
C GLY A 49 5.69 19.73 -24.97
N ILE A 50 6.34 19.38 -23.85
CA ILE A 50 6.00 18.23 -23.02
C ILE A 50 4.72 18.58 -22.28
N ARG A 51 3.61 17.99 -22.72
CA ARG A 51 2.40 17.91 -21.93
C ARG A 51 2.55 16.70 -21.02
N ASN A 52 2.37 16.89 -19.72
CA ASN A 52 2.26 15.77 -18.80
C ASN A 52 0.90 15.10 -19.05
N ASP A 53 0.78 14.27 -20.08
CA ASP A 53 -0.47 13.57 -20.44
C ASP A 53 -0.99 12.70 -19.27
N ASP A 54 -0.11 12.38 -18.33
CA ASP A 54 -0.43 11.64 -17.12
C ASP A 54 -1.11 12.53 -16.07
N ASP A 55 -0.95 13.86 -16.06
CA ASP A 55 -1.52 14.71 -14.99
C ASP A 55 -3.06 14.74 -14.98
N GLN A 56 -3.69 14.78 -16.15
CA GLN A 56 -5.14 14.68 -16.29
C GLN A 56 -5.64 13.25 -16.18
N TRP A 57 -4.91 12.27 -16.74
CA TRP A 57 -5.30 10.86 -16.66
C TRP A 57 -5.28 10.32 -15.21
N LEU A 58 -4.30 10.74 -14.41
CA LEU A 58 -4.13 10.29 -13.02
C LEU A 58 -5.18 10.87 -12.05
N CYS A 59 -5.75 12.05 -12.31
CA CYS A 59 -6.68 12.71 -11.39
C CYS A 59 -8.16 12.35 -11.65
N ASP A 60 -8.59 12.17 -12.91
CA ASP A 60 -10.02 12.02 -13.24
C ASP A 60 -10.49 10.56 -13.39
N GLN A 61 -9.56 9.63 -13.62
CA GLN A 61 -9.89 8.23 -13.94
C GLN A 61 -9.56 7.24 -12.81
N ARG A 62 -8.85 7.67 -11.76
CA ARG A 62 -8.48 6.79 -10.63
C ARG A 62 -9.54 6.84 -9.53
N PRO A 63 -10.07 5.69 -9.08
CA PRO A 63 -10.95 5.61 -7.91
C PRO A 63 -10.30 6.15 -6.63
N GLN A 64 -8.95 6.15 -6.55
CA GLN A 64 -8.22 6.70 -5.42
C GLN A 64 -6.83 7.21 -5.83
N ALA A 65 -6.45 8.40 -5.34
CA ALA A 65 -5.08 8.89 -5.46
C ALA A 65 -4.08 8.02 -4.65
N PRO A 66 -2.83 7.86 -5.11
CA PRO A 66 -1.77 7.22 -4.32
C PRO A 66 -1.53 7.95 -2.99
N LYS A 67 -1.34 7.19 -1.93
CA LYS A 67 -1.08 7.67 -0.58
C LYS A 67 0.17 7.02 -0.01
N THR A 68 0.91 7.75 0.82
CA THR A 68 2.08 7.21 1.51
C THR A 68 1.62 6.30 2.65
N LEU A 69 1.97 5.03 2.58
CA LEU A 69 1.72 3.98 3.57
C LEU A 69 2.93 3.90 4.50
N ASP A 70 2.70 4.26 5.77
CA ASP A 70 3.69 4.24 6.86
C ASP A 70 5.04 4.90 6.53
N GLY A 71 5.02 5.91 5.68
CA GLY A 71 6.25 6.60 5.23
C GLY A 71 7.13 5.81 4.26
N ILE A 72 6.79 4.57 3.91
CA ILE A 72 7.65 3.66 3.15
C ILE A 72 7.20 3.55 1.68
N VAL A 73 5.91 3.36 1.43
CA VAL A 73 5.39 3.05 0.08
C VAL A 73 4.34 4.07 -0.35
N ARG A 74 4.44 4.63 -1.57
CA ARG A 74 3.36 5.44 -2.14
C ARG A 74 2.54 4.59 -3.10
N ALA A 75 1.27 4.31 -2.75
CA ALA A 75 0.44 3.39 -3.52
C ALA A 75 -1.05 3.76 -3.53
N ALA A 76 -1.75 3.40 -4.61
CA ALA A 76 -3.20 3.56 -4.76
C ALA A 76 -3.94 2.25 -4.49
N GLY A 77 -5.07 2.33 -3.77
CA GLY A 77 -5.95 1.19 -3.51
C GLY A 77 -5.40 0.10 -2.58
N VAL A 78 -4.20 0.29 -2.02
CA VAL A 78 -3.55 -0.69 -1.14
C VAL A 78 -3.98 -0.52 0.31
N THR A 79 -4.30 -1.64 0.97
CA THR A 79 -4.46 -1.75 2.42
C THR A 79 -3.18 -2.25 3.07
N LEU A 80 -2.79 -1.63 4.18
CA LEU A 80 -1.64 -2.04 4.98
C LEU A 80 -2.10 -3.00 6.09
N CYS A 81 -1.37 -4.10 6.26
CA CYS A 81 -1.60 -5.10 7.30
C CYS A 81 -0.32 -5.35 8.09
N TYR A 82 -0.39 -5.26 9.42
CA TYR A 82 0.67 -5.74 10.30
C TYR A 82 0.24 -6.97 11.09
N THR A 83 1.23 -7.78 11.46
CA THR A 83 0.98 -8.95 12.29
C THR A 83 0.53 -8.53 13.68
N GLY A 84 -0.57 -9.13 14.15
CA GLY A 84 -1.13 -8.89 15.49
C GLY A 84 -2.23 -7.83 15.53
N GLU A 85 -2.47 -7.07 14.46
CA GLU A 85 -3.51 -6.02 14.45
C GLU A 85 -4.93 -6.58 14.37
N ARG A 86 -5.09 -7.74 13.72
CA ARG A 86 -6.37 -8.43 13.63
C ARG A 86 -6.32 -9.79 14.29
N GLY A 87 -7.48 -10.24 14.78
CA GLY A 87 -7.66 -11.56 15.33
C GLY A 87 -7.27 -12.65 14.33
N GLN A 88 -6.43 -13.58 14.76
CA GLN A 88 -5.96 -14.67 13.90
C GLN A 88 -7.11 -15.63 13.55
N VAL A 89 -7.09 -16.16 12.32
CA VAL A 89 -7.94 -17.30 11.93
C VAL A 89 -7.44 -18.57 12.62
N THR A 90 -8.31 -19.28 13.31
CA THR A 90 -7.95 -20.52 14.01
C THR A 90 -7.59 -21.65 13.05
N GLY A 91 -6.56 -22.43 13.37
CA GLY A 91 -6.12 -23.56 12.54
C GLY A 91 -4.97 -23.21 11.61
N ASN A 92 -4.67 -24.09 10.65
CA ASN A 92 -3.57 -23.90 9.70
C ASN A 92 -4.05 -23.36 8.34
N ASP A 93 -5.36 -23.36 8.11
CA ASP A 93 -5.96 -23.03 6.82
C ASP A 93 -6.88 -21.83 6.96
N ILE A 94 -6.80 -20.92 5.99
CA ILE A 94 -7.65 -19.74 5.85
C ILE A 94 -8.33 -19.83 4.49
N TYR A 95 -9.65 -19.83 4.47
CA TYR A 95 -10.44 -19.94 3.25
C TYR A 95 -10.96 -18.57 2.83
N VAL A 96 -10.80 -18.26 1.54
CA VAL A 96 -11.22 -17.00 0.93
C VAL A 96 -12.03 -17.29 -0.33
N SER A 97 -13.12 -16.58 -0.53
CA SER A 97 -14.01 -16.73 -1.69
C SER A 97 -14.63 -15.39 -2.07
N PRO A 98 -14.83 -15.07 -3.37
CA PRO A 98 -15.44 -13.81 -3.78
C PRO A 98 -16.90 -13.66 -3.29
N THR A 99 -17.54 -14.78 -2.95
CA THR A 99 -18.91 -14.82 -2.38
C THR A 99 -18.92 -14.95 -0.85
N GLY A 100 -17.75 -14.93 -0.21
CA GLY A 100 -17.59 -15.02 1.24
C GLY A 100 -18.01 -13.74 1.98
N ASN A 101 -17.70 -13.68 3.27
CA ASN A 101 -17.91 -12.50 4.11
C ASN A 101 -16.71 -12.29 5.06
N ASP A 102 -16.16 -11.08 5.13
CA ASP A 102 -15.03 -10.75 6.00
C ASP A 102 -15.39 -10.77 7.50
N ASP A 103 -16.68 -10.79 7.83
CA ASP A 103 -17.17 -11.03 9.19
C ASP A 103 -17.10 -12.52 9.60
N PHE A 104 -16.88 -13.43 8.64
CA PHE A 104 -16.73 -14.85 8.96
C PHE A 104 -15.37 -15.16 9.57
N SER A 105 -15.27 -16.37 10.14
CA SER A 105 -14.05 -16.81 10.80
C SER A 105 -12.89 -17.08 9.82
N GLY A 106 -13.18 -17.46 8.57
CA GLY A 106 -12.18 -17.92 7.61
C GLY A 106 -11.65 -19.32 7.86
N ALA A 107 -12.11 -20.03 8.89
CA ALA A 107 -11.54 -21.31 9.32
C ALA A 107 -12.08 -22.54 8.55
N ALA A 108 -13.09 -22.35 7.70
CA ALA A 108 -13.69 -23.39 6.86
C ALA A 108 -14.24 -22.78 5.55
N PRO A 109 -14.38 -23.57 4.47
CA PRO A 109 -14.91 -23.07 3.18
C PRO A 109 -16.29 -22.40 3.29
N GLU A 110 -17.20 -22.91 4.11
CA GLU A 110 -18.54 -22.36 4.32
C GLU A 110 -18.54 -21.07 5.15
N GLN A 111 -17.40 -20.76 5.78
CA GLN A 111 -17.11 -19.58 6.58
C GLN A 111 -15.98 -18.76 5.94
N ALA A 112 -15.82 -18.86 4.62
CA ALA A 112 -14.73 -18.19 3.92
C ALA A 112 -14.82 -16.66 4.03
N LEU A 113 -13.66 -16.03 4.21
CA LEU A 113 -13.51 -14.59 4.10
C LEU A 113 -13.80 -14.14 2.67
N ARG A 114 -14.23 -12.89 2.48
CA ARG A 114 -14.55 -12.38 1.15
C ARG A 114 -13.30 -11.93 0.40
N THR A 115 -12.35 -11.35 1.13
CA THR A 115 -11.21 -10.63 0.57
C THR A 115 -9.89 -11.28 0.92
N LEU A 116 -8.92 -11.22 0.00
CA LEU A 116 -7.54 -11.59 0.30
C LEU A 116 -6.95 -10.65 1.36
N THR A 117 -7.33 -9.37 1.33
CA THR A 117 -6.91 -8.37 2.30
C THR A 117 -7.25 -8.79 3.74
N GLU A 118 -8.48 -9.28 3.98
CA GLU A 118 -8.85 -9.75 5.32
C GLU A 118 -7.99 -10.94 5.76
N ALA A 119 -7.80 -11.91 4.87
CA ALA A 119 -6.98 -13.08 5.16
C ALA A 119 -5.53 -12.70 5.48
N MET A 120 -4.92 -11.82 4.68
CA MET A 120 -3.56 -11.34 4.87
C MET A 120 -3.38 -10.54 6.17
N CYS A 121 -4.40 -9.78 6.60
CA CYS A 121 -4.36 -9.10 7.90
C CYS A 121 -4.51 -10.07 9.10
N ARG A 122 -5.08 -11.27 8.90
CA ARG A 122 -5.30 -12.27 9.96
C ARG A 122 -4.30 -13.42 9.95
N VAL A 123 -3.52 -13.59 8.88
CA VAL A 123 -2.58 -14.69 8.71
C VAL A 123 -1.44 -14.64 9.73
N ARG A 124 -0.90 -15.80 10.06
CA ARG A 124 0.28 -16.01 10.90
C ARG A 124 1.23 -16.99 10.21
N PRO A 125 2.52 -16.98 10.60
CA PRO A 125 3.47 -17.97 10.11
C PRO A 125 2.97 -19.41 10.19
N GLY A 126 3.23 -20.18 9.13
CA GLY A 126 2.81 -21.58 8.99
C GLY A 126 1.37 -21.79 8.46
N GLN A 127 0.60 -20.71 8.25
CA GLN A 127 -0.76 -20.83 7.72
C GLN A 127 -0.80 -20.77 6.19
N THR A 128 -1.84 -21.40 5.62
CA THR A 128 -2.13 -21.40 4.19
C THR A 128 -3.45 -20.67 3.91
N ILE A 129 -3.40 -19.66 3.05
CA ILE A 129 -4.55 -18.97 2.49
C ILE A 129 -4.95 -19.69 1.19
N HIS A 130 -6.16 -20.23 1.17
CA HIS A 130 -6.79 -20.91 0.05
C HIS A 130 -7.79 -19.97 -0.63
N LEU A 131 -7.48 -19.55 -1.85
CA LEU A 131 -8.37 -18.73 -2.67
C LEU A 131 -9.26 -19.64 -3.53
N ALA A 132 -10.57 -19.56 -3.32
CA ALA A 132 -11.55 -20.19 -4.20
C ALA A 132 -11.53 -19.54 -5.59
N PRO A 133 -11.91 -20.26 -6.65
CA PRO A 133 -12.01 -19.69 -8.00
C PRO A 133 -12.84 -18.41 -8.07
N GLY A 134 -12.36 -17.45 -8.86
CA GLY A 134 -13.01 -16.19 -9.15
C GLY A 134 -12.03 -15.01 -9.17
N THR A 135 -12.59 -13.80 -9.21
CA THR A 135 -11.84 -12.55 -9.33
C THR A 135 -11.87 -11.77 -8.02
N TYR A 136 -10.69 -11.31 -7.60
CA TYR A 136 -10.47 -10.55 -6.38
C TYR A 136 -9.88 -9.19 -6.74
N ASN A 137 -10.50 -8.11 -6.27
CA ASN A 137 -10.09 -6.74 -6.55
C ASN A 137 -9.31 -6.17 -5.35
N ASP A 138 -8.35 -6.96 -4.88
CA ASP A 138 -7.58 -6.73 -3.67
C ASP A 138 -6.22 -6.09 -3.98
N ALA A 139 -5.70 -5.31 -3.04
CA ALA A 139 -4.35 -4.80 -3.03
C ALA A 139 -3.91 -4.66 -1.58
N VAL A 140 -2.90 -5.42 -1.18
CA VAL A 140 -2.51 -5.53 0.23
C VAL A 140 -1.01 -5.50 0.39
N LEU A 141 -0.52 -4.76 1.38
CA LEU A 141 0.87 -4.78 1.82
C LEU A 141 0.95 -5.43 3.19
N LEU A 142 1.69 -6.54 3.28
CA LEU A 142 1.98 -7.23 4.52
C LEU A 142 3.35 -6.79 5.03
N GLY A 143 3.35 -6.15 6.20
CA GLY A 143 4.55 -5.66 6.86
C GLY A 143 4.91 -6.48 8.11
N LEU A 144 6.21 -6.63 8.36
CA LEU A 144 6.78 -7.04 9.67
C LEU A 144 6.21 -8.37 10.22
N SER A 145 5.86 -9.31 9.35
CA SER A 145 5.00 -10.45 9.72
C SER A 145 5.74 -11.75 10.01
N ASN A 146 6.73 -12.09 9.18
CA ASN A 146 7.45 -13.36 9.24
C ASN A 146 8.97 -13.14 9.26
N LYS A 147 9.67 -13.94 10.06
CA LYS A 147 11.14 -14.07 10.08
C LYS A 147 11.59 -15.19 9.14
N ALA A 148 12.87 -15.21 8.82
CA ALA A 148 13.44 -16.18 7.88
C ALA A 148 13.38 -17.64 8.38
N ASP A 149 13.35 -17.86 9.69
CA ASP A 149 13.27 -19.16 10.35
C ASP A 149 11.84 -19.60 10.70
N ASP A 150 10.85 -18.72 10.50
CA ASP A 150 9.45 -19.05 10.71
C ASP A 150 8.94 -20.06 9.66
N ALA A 151 7.87 -20.79 9.98
CA ALA A 151 7.17 -21.61 9.01
C ALA A 151 6.52 -20.73 7.91
N PRO A 152 6.46 -21.20 6.65
CA PRO A 152 6.04 -20.35 5.55
C PRO A 152 4.58 -19.92 5.66
N VAL A 153 4.28 -18.69 5.24
CA VAL A 153 2.92 -18.30 4.87
C VAL A 153 2.71 -18.68 3.41
N THR A 154 1.67 -19.46 3.13
CA THR A 154 1.35 -19.87 1.76
C THR A 154 0.07 -19.19 1.29
N ILE A 155 0.08 -18.65 0.08
CA ILE A 155 -1.09 -18.08 -0.60
C ILE A 155 -1.27 -18.89 -1.89
N THR A 156 -2.38 -19.60 -2.01
CA THR A 156 -2.59 -20.46 -3.18
C THR A 156 -4.02 -20.41 -3.69
N GLY A 157 -4.17 -20.38 -5.01
CA GLY A 157 -5.45 -20.66 -5.64
C GLY A 157 -5.79 -22.15 -5.57
N THR A 158 -7.08 -22.45 -5.42
CA THR A 158 -7.63 -23.82 -5.36
C THR A 158 -8.22 -24.29 -6.70
N GLY A 159 -8.21 -23.42 -7.71
CA GLY A 159 -8.64 -23.75 -9.07
C GLY A 159 -7.74 -24.76 -9.78
N ALA A 160 -8.25 -25.38 -10.83
CA ALA A 160 -7.49 -26.35 -11.61
C ALA A 160 -6.36 -25.70 -12.42
N ARG A 161 -6.49 -24.40 -12.72
CA ARG A 161 -5.52 -23.59 -13.43
C ARG A 161 -5.31 -22.25 -12.70
N PRO A 162 -4.16 -21.59 -12.89
CA PRO A 162 -3.92 -20.25 -12.34
C PRO A 162 -5.00 -19.22 -12.73
N ASP A 163 -5.50 -19.29 -13.97
CA ASP A 163 -6.53 -18.36 -14.46
C ASP A 163 -7.92 -18.57 -13.85
N ASP A 164 -8.10 -19.60 -13.03
CA ASP A 164 -9.34 -19.79 -12.28
C ASP A 164 -9.36 -18.87 -11.03
N VAL A 165 -8.21 -18.33 -10.59
CA VAL A 165 -8.08 -17.39 -9.46
C VAL A 165 -7.33 -16.14 -9.92
N ILE A 166 -8.03 -15.03 -10.02
CA ILE A 166 -7.50 -13.79 -10.60
C ILE A 166 -7.45 -12.70 -9.54
N LEU A 167 -6.27 -12.14 -9.30
CA LEU A 167 -6.11 -10.85 -8.64
C LEU A 167 -6.11 -9.76 -9.72
N ASP A 168 -7.11 -8.88 -9.71
CA ASP A 168 -7.30 -7.84 -10.71
C ASP A 168 -7.17 -6.44 -10.09
N GLY A 169 -6.19 -5.68 -10.57
CA GLY A 169 -5.94 -4.32 -10.12
C GLY A 169 -6.93 -3.29 -10.67
N GLU A 170 -7.82 -3.68 -11.57
CA GLU A 170 -8.79 -2.86 -12.30
C GLU A 170 -8.15 -1.64 -12.99
N TYR A 171 -6.87 -1.76 -13.35
CA TYR A 171 -6.02 -0.72 -13.95
C TYR A 171 -5.77 0.52 -13.08
N TRP A 172 -6.05 0.46 -11.77
CA TRP A 172 -5.88 1.61 -10.88
C TRP A 172 -5.21 1.30 -9.54
N ARG A 173 -5.17 0.04 -9.11
CA ARG A 173 -4.42 -0.37 -7.91
C ARG A 173 -2.94 -0.51 -8.23
N SER A 174 -2.09 -0.09 -7.29
CA SER A 174 -0.64 -0.12 -7.48
C SER A 174 -0.08 -1.54 -7.61
N PHE A 175 -0.40 -2.44 -6.68
CA PHE A 175 0.09 -3.82 -6.68
C PHE A 175 -0.89 -4.76 -5.98
N ALA A 176 -0.80 -6.06 -6.25
CA ALA A 176 -1.69 -7.07 -5.65
C ALA A 176 -1.24 -7.42 -4.24
N ILE A 177 0.03 -7.84 -4.12
CA ILE A 177 0.62 -8.30 -2.86
C ILE A 177 1.97 -7.61 -2.69
N GLY A 178 2.07 -6.79 -1.66
CA GLY A 178 3.30 -6.19 -1.17
C GLY A 178 3.82 -6.96 0.04
N LEU A 179 5.12 -7.25 0.08
CA LEU A 179 5.79 -7.92 1.17
C LEU A 179 6.94 -7.02 1.64
N VAL A 180 6.79 -6.37 2.79
CA VAL A 180 7.83 -5.50 3.35
C VAL A 180 8.36 -6.14 4.62
N GLU A 181 9.68 -6.35 4.67
CA GLU A 181 10.37 -6.99 5.78
C GLU A 181 9.71 -8.32 6.20
N THR A 182 9.18 -9.02 5.21
CA THR A 182 8.44 -10.27 5.37
C THR A 182 9.21 -11.38 4.68
N HIS A 183 9.39 -12.50 5.38
CA HIS A 183 10.21 -13.61 4.91
C HIS A 183 9.36 -14.88 4.75
N ASN A 184 9.90 -15.84 4.00
CA ASN A 184 9.33 -17.18 3.84
C ASN A 184 7.84 -17.17 3.43
N VAL A 185 7.54 -16.52 2.29
CA VAL A 185 6.20 -16.49 1.70
C VAL A 185 6.18 -17.27 0.39
N VAL A 186 5.18 -18.11 0.23
CA VAL A 186 4.92 -18.88 -0.99
C VAL A 186 3.65 -18.35 -1.63
N ILE A 187 3.71 -18.00 -2.92
CA ILE A 187 2.54 -17.57 -3.70
C ILE A 187 2.43 -18.49 -4.91
N ALA A 188 1.28 -19.15 -5.09
CA ALA A 188 1.10 -20.18 -6.10
C ALA A 188 -0.30 -20.20 -6.72
N ASN A 189 -0.38 -20.76 -7.93
CA ASN A 189 -1.62 -21.11 -8.62
C ASN A 189 -2.67 -19.98 -8.72
N LEU A 190 -2.23 -18.78 -9.12
CA LEU A 190 -3.09 -17.63 -9.35
C LEU A 190 -2.53 -16.77 -10.48
N THR A 191 -3.40 -15.95 -11.07
CA THR A 191 -3.05 -14.95 -12.08
C THR A 191 -3.15 -13.55 -11.46
N VAL A 192 -2.17 -12.69 -11.74
CA VAL A 192 -2.15 -11.28 -11.31
C VAL A 192 -2.18 -10.40 -12.55
N GLN A 193 -3.15 -9.49 -12.64
CA GLN A 193 -3.33 -8.66 -13.82
C GLN A 193 -3.83 -7.25 -13.49
N HIS A 194 -3.61 -6.33 -14.42
CA HIS A 194 -4.18 -4.97 -14.41
C HIS A 194 -3.84 -4.12 -13.17
N TYR A 195 -2.66 -4.33 -12.57
CA TYR A 195 -2.09 -3.40 -11.59
C TYR A 195 -1.26 -2.33 -12.31
N THR A 196 -1.20 -1.12 -11.76
CA THR A 196 -0.50 0.01 -12.41
C THR A 196 1.01 -0.04 -12.24
N ASP A 197 1.49 -0.69 -11.17
CA ASP A 197 2.91 -0.78 -10.87
C ASP A 197 3.35 -2.25 -11.08
N THR A 198 3.64 -2.98 -10.01
CA THR A 198 4.04 -4.40 -10.07
C THR A 198 2.92 -5.28 -9.54
N GLY A 199 2.70 -6.46 -10.11
CA GLY A 199 1.76 -7.42 -9.53
C GLY A 199 2.13 -7.84 -8.10
N ILE A 200 3.41 -8.18 -7.89
CA ILE A 200 3.98 -8.55 -6.58
C ILE A 200 5.11 -7.58 -6.24
N TYR A 201 5.04 -6.94 -5.08
CA TYR A 201 6.02 -5.98 -4.58
C TYR A 201 6.77 -6.58 -3.38
N THR A 202 8.10 -6.47 -3.33
CA THR A 202 8.95 -7.03 -2.27
C THR A 202 10.09 -6.07 -1.91
#